data_AF-X6C4U2-F1
#
_entry.id   AF-X6C4U2-F1
#
_cell.length_a   1.000
_cell.length_b   1.000
_cell.length_c   1.000
_cell.angle_alpha   90.00
_cell.angle_beta   90.00
_cell.angle_gamma   90.00
#
_symmetry.space_group_name_H-M   'P 1'
#
loop_
_entity.id
_entity.type
_entity.pdbx_description
1 polymer ?
#
loop_
_entity_poly.entity_id
_entity_poly.type
_entity_poly.pdbx_seq_one_letter_code
_entity_poly.pdbx_strand_id
1 'polypeptide(L)'
;MDKLVLETKFTTDETGDIEGLAWPFGSADRVGDIIEKGAFAGVKLPLTMLFGHDQNDPIGVWTEATEAPDGFRLKGRLLVDDVARAREVRALVQSGAVRGISIGFVTRKALARVGGGRTISKLELLEASLVSLPMHPGARVTSAKSAIKALGIADALNRATALLRKGN
;
A
#
# COMPACT_ATOMS: atom_id res chain seq x y z
N MET A 1 35.76 -18.19 15.72
CA MET A 1 34.49 -17.45 15.64
C MET A 1 34.15 -17.34 14.16
N ASP A 2 33.28 -18.22 13.68
CA ASP A 2 32.88 -18.21 12.28
C ASP A 2 32.08 -16.94 11.98
N LYS A 3 32.58 -16.14 11.05
CA LYS A 3 31.92 -14.95 10.54
C LYS A 3 30.73 -15.44 9.70
N LEU A 4 29.53 -15.41 10.26
CA LEU A 4 28.31 -15.56 9.47
C LEU A 4 28.20 -14.33 8.57
N VAL A 5 28.66 -14.46 7.33
CA VAL A 5 28.43 -13.46 6.28
C VAL A 5 27.04 -13.74 5.71
N LEU A 6 26.03 -13.03 6.20
CA LEU A 6 24.73 -12.97 5.56
C LEU A 6 24.85 -12.11 4.30
N GLU A 7 25.18 -12.74 3.17
CA GLU A 7 24.97 -12.15 1.85
C GLU A 7 23.47 -11.96 1.65
N THR A 8 22.98 -10.79 2.05
CA THR A 8 21.61 -10.37 1.73
C THR A 8 21.63 -9.95 0.28
N LYS A 9 21.39 -10.89 -0.64
CA LYS A 9 21.10 -10.56 -2.04
C LYS A 9 19.85 -9.68 -2.05
N PHE A 10 20.05 -8.40 -2.30
CA PHE A 10 18.99 -7.46 -2.64
C PHE A 10 18.41 -7.90 -3.99
N THR A 11 17.49 -8.87 -3.98
CA THR A 11 16.69 -9.17 -5.15
C THR A 11 15.71 -8.02 -5.29
N THR A 12 16.12 -6.99 -6.04
CA THR A 12 15.16 -6.01 -6.52
C THR A 12 14.21 -6.76 -7.44
N ASP A 13 12.92 -6.83 -7.10
CA ASP A 13 11.91 -7.26 -8.07
C ASP A 13 11.97 -6.25 -9.22
N GLU A 14 12.67 -6.61 -10.30
CA GLU A 14 12.87 -5.78 -11.50
C GLU A 14 11.55 -5.57 -12.27
N THR A 15 10.56 -6.42 -12.02
CA THR A 15 9.32 -6.57 -12.79
C THR A 15 8.32 -5.42 -12.63
N GLY A 16 8.57 -4.46 -11.73
CA GLY A 16 7.64 -3.37 -11.44
C GLY A 16 6.36 -3.80 -10.73
N ASP A 17 6.27 -5.07 -10.32
CA ASP A 17 5.10 -5.62 -9.64
C ASP A 17 4.85 -4.93 -8.31
N ILE A 18 3.58 -4.65 -8.05
CA ILE A 18 3.16 -3.97 -6.83
C ILE A 18 1.85 -4.52 -6.31
N GLU A 19 1.78 -4.74 -5.00
CA GLU A 19 0.57 -5.11 -4.31
C GLU A 19 0.42 -4.31 -3.01
N GLY A 20 -0.81 -4.14 -2.56
CA GLY A 20 -1.07 -3.45 -1.31
C GLY A 20 -2.49 -3.58 -0.81
N LEU A 21 -2.65 -3.13 0.43
CA LEU A 21 -3.93 -2.94 1.10
C LEU A 21 -4.41 -1.52 0.78
N ALA A 22 -5.40 -1.39 -0.11
CA ALA A 22 -5.93 -0.11 -0.54
C ALA A 22 -6.96 0.46 0.47
N TRP A 23 -7.70 -0.42 1.15
CA TRP A 23 -8.62 -0.02 2.20
C TRP A 23 -8.76 -1.11 3.28
N PRO A 24 -8.27 -0.91 4.51
CA PRO A 24 -8.53 -1.81 5.64
C PRO A 24 -10.00 -1.81 6.04
N PHE A 25 -10.57 -2.98 6.33
CA PHE A 25 -11.93 -3.07 6.87
C PHE A 25 -11.96 -2.90 8.40
N GLY A 26 -13.08 -2.41 8.92
CA GLY A 26 -13.34 -2.34 10.36
C GLY A 26 -12.75 -1.12 11.09
N SER A 27 -11.97 -0.27 10.41
CA SER A 27 -11.43 0.98 10.97
C SER A 27 -11.82 2.19 10.12
N ALA A 28 -11.90 3.35 10.76
CA ALA A 28 -12.20 4.61 10.09
C ALA A 28 -10.94 5.24 9.48
N ASP A 29 -11.11 5.97 8.38
CA ASP A 29 -10.06 6.84 7.83
C ASP A 29 -9.91 8.16 8.62
N ARG A 30 -9.08 9.08 8.11
CA ARG A 30 -8.81 10.37 8.76
C ARG A 30 -10.02 11.30 8.85
N VAL A 31 -11.05 11.12 8.03
CA VAL A 31 -12.28 11.93 8.07
C VAL A 31 -13.45 11.18 8.71
N GLY A 32 -13.21 9.98 9.23
CA GLY A 32 -14.20 9.16 9.92
C GLY A 32 -14.97 8.20 9.01
N ASP A 33 -14.61 8.09 7.74
CA ASP A 33 -15.28 7.17 6.81
C ASP A 33 -14.84 5.72 7.06
N ILE A 34 -15.80 4.80 7.03
CA ILE A 34 -15.60 3.35 6.96
C ILE A 34 -16.20 2.89 5.64
N ILE A 35 -15.42 2.16 4.83
CA ILE A 35 -15.95 1.42 3.68
C ILE A 35 -16.06 -0.05 4.09
N GLU A 36 -17.24 -0.61 3.89
CA GLU A 36 -17.55 -1.99 4.29
C GLU A 36 -17.18 -2.99 3.20
N LYS A 37 -16.96 -4.25 3.60
CA LYS A 37 -16.86 -5.36 2.66
C LYS A 37 -18.16 -5.48 1.85
N GLY A 38 -18.03 -5.71 0.55
CA GLY A 38 -19.09 -5.70 -0.44
C GLY A 38 -19.25 -4.36 -1.15
N ALA A 39 -18.72 -3.26 -0.60
CA ALA A 39 -18.81 -1.94 -1.23
C ALA A 39 -18.03 -1.88 -2.56
N PHE A 40 -17.01 -2.72 -2.71
CA PHE A 40 -16.14 -2.81 -3.89
C PHE A 40 -16.60 -3.85 -4.93
N ALA A 41 -17.78 -4.46 -4.78
CA ALA A 41 -18.26 -5.50 -5.70
C ALA A 41 -18.40 -5.05 -7.16
N GLY A 42 -18.50 -3.73 -7.41
CA GLY A 42 -18.64 -3.14 -8.75
C GLY A 42 -17.32 -2.66 -9.39
N VAL A 43 -16.16 -2.97 -8.80
CA VAL A 43 -14.86 -2.56 -9.34
C VAL A 43 -14.66 -3.13 -10.75
N LYS A 44 -14.23 -2.27 -11.67
CA LYS A 44 -13.86 -2.64 -13.05
C LYS A 44 -12.35 -2.58 -13.18
N LEU A 45 -11.79 -3.61 -13.79
CA LEU A 45 -10.36 -3.74 -14.07
C LEU A 45 -10.13 -3.75 -15.60
N PRO A 46 -8.96 -3.31 -16.07
CA PRO A 46 -7.86 -2.72 -15.29
C PRO A 46 -8.21 -1.33 -14.75
N LEU A 47 -7.64 -0.98 -13.59
CA LEU A 47 -7.78 0.35 -12.99
C LEU A 47 -6.46 1.10 -13.12
N THR A 48 -6.51 2.37 -13.54
CA THR A 48 -5.30 3.19 -13.67
C THR A 48 -4.63 3.37 -12.32
N MET A 49 -3.31 3.15 -12.28
CA MET A 49 -2.48 3.47 -11.12
C MET A 49 -1.87 4.86 -11.34
N LEU A 50 -2.32 5.82 -10.53
CA LEU A 50 -1.84 7.19 -10.57
C LEU A 50 -0.79 7.44 -9.48
N PHE A 51 -0.06 8.54 -9.59
CA PHE A 51 0.68 9.11 -8.48
C PHE A 51 -0.05 10.35 -7.94
N GLY A 52 -0.27 10.41 -6.63
CA GLY A 52 -0.72 11.65 -5.98
C GLY A 52 -2.11 12.14 -6.37
N HIS A 53 -3.02 11.28 -6.86
CA HIS A 53 -4.34 11.64 -7.39
C HIS A 53 -4.31 12.51 -8.66
N ASP A 54 -3.15 12.69 -9.29
CA ASP A 54 -3.04 13.46 -10.53
C ASP A 54 -3.41 12.59 -11.73
N GLN A 55 -4.50 12.95 -12.41
CA GLN A 55 -4.97 12.25 -13.62
C GLN A 55 -3.97 12.34 -14.79
N ASN A 56 -3.02 13.27 -14.73
CA ASN A 56 -1.93 13.41 -15.71
C ASN A 56 -0.65 12.67 -15.30
N ASP A 57 -0.62 11.99 -14.15
CA ASP A 57 0.53 11.20 -13.67
C ASP A 57 0.21 9.68 -13.58
N PRO A 58 -0.16 9.02 -14.69
CA PRO A 58 -0.33 7.56 -14.73
C PRO A 58 1.03 6.87 -14.75
N ILE A 59 1.22 5.94 -13.81
CA ILE A 59 2.49 5.24 -13.59
C ILE A 59 2.39 3.72 -13.73
N GLY A 60 1.17 3.19 -13.90
CA GLY A 60 0.94 1.76 -13.87
C GLY A 60 -0.51 1.38 -14.09
N VAL A 61 -0.77 0.10 -13.89
CA VAL A 61 -2.11 -0.48 -13.94
C VAL A 61 -2.30 -1.43 -12.77
N TRP A 62 -3.45 -1.34 -12.11
CA TRP A 62 -3.96 -2.37 -11.22
C TRP A 62 -4.73 -3.39 -12.05
N THR A 63 -4.36 -4.66 -11.92
CA THR A 63 -4.88 -5.78 -12.73
C THR A 63 -5.71 -6.75 -11.92
N GLU A 64 -5.60 -6.73 -10.59
CA GLU A 64 -6.41 -7.53 -9.68
C GLU A 64 -6.91 -6.69 -8.52
N ALA A 65 -8.13 -6.99 -8.07
CA ALA A 65 -8.78 -6.36 -6.93
C ALA A 65 -9.57 -7.42 -6.14
N THR A 66 -9.33 -7.50 -4.84
CA THR A 66 -9.91 -8.55 -3.99
C THR A 66 -10.33 -8.00 -2.64
N GLU A 67 -11.55 -8.33 -2.21
CA GLU A 67 -12.00 -8.10 -0.84
C GLU A 67 -11.60 -9.27 0.08
N ALA A 68 -10.42 -9.15 0.68
CA ALA A 68 -9.91 -10.10 1.67
C ALA A 68 -10.54 -9.85 3.05
N PRO A 69 -10.38 -10.77 4.03
CA PRO A 69 -10.88 -10.56 5.38
C PRO A 69 -10.34 -9.29 6.06
N ASP A 70 -9.12 -8.88 5.75
CA ASP A 70 -8.46 -7.71 6.34
C ASP A 70 -8.73 -6.40 5.60
N GLY A 71 -9.25 -6.46 4.37
CA GLY A 71 -9.56 -5.27 3.58
C GLY A 71 -9.59 -5.49 2.08
N PHE A 72 -9.79 -4.38 1.37
CA PHE A 72 -9.70 -4.32 -0.09
C PHE A 72 -8.23 -4.23 -0.52
N ARG A 73 -7.80 -5.21 -1.30
CA ARG A 73 -6.43 -5.38 -1.78
C ARG A 73 -6.36 -5.19 -3.29
N LEU A 74 -5.26 -4.60 -3.75
CA LEU A 74 -4.96 -4.40 -5.15
C LEU A 74 -3.62 -5.06 -5.50
N LYS A 75 -3.53 -5.60 -6.72
CA LYS A 75 -2.27 -6.01 -7.36
C LYS A 75 -2.19 -5.43 -8.76
N GLY A 76 -0.97 -5.11 -9.19
CA GLY A 76 -0.73 -4.47 -10.45
C GLY A 76 0.75 -4.37 -10.75
N ARG A 77 1.08 -3.55 -11.75
CA ARG A 77 2.45 -3.26 -12.16
C ARG A 77 2.65 -1.80 -12.46
N LEU A 78 3.79 -1.28 -12.04
CA LEU A 78 4.35 -0.03 -12.55
C LEU A 78 4.91 -0.28 -13.95
N LEU A 79 4.66 0.63 -14.89
CA LEU A 79 5.17 0.54 -16.27
C LEU A 79 6.63 1.01 -16.35
N VAL A 80 7.51 0.38 -15.57
CA VAL A 80 8.89 0.82 -15.37
C VAL A 80 9.77 0.72 -16.61
N ASP A 81 9.42 -0.10 -17.58
CA ASP A 81 10.17 -0.22 -18.83
C ASP A 81 9.83 0.92 -19.80
N ASP A 82 8.55 1.31 -19.83
CA ASP A 82 7.99 2.21 -20.84
C ASP A 82 7.84 3.66 -20.34
N VAL A 83 7.64 3.85 -19.03
CA VAL A 83 7.30 5.15 -18.43
C VAL A 83 8.40 5.57 -17.46
N ALA A 84 9.14 6.63 -17.81
CA ALA A 84 10.22 7.17 -16.97
C ALA A 84 9.70 7.55 -15.56
N ARG A 85 8.52 8.14 -15.50
CA ARG A 85 7.85 8.51 -14.26
C ARG A 85 7.52 7.32 -13.36
N ALA A 86 7.19 6.16 -13.93
CA ALA A 86 6.99 4.93 -13.18
C ALA A 86 8.29 4.43 -12.51
N ARG A 87 9.45 4.63 -13.15
CA ARG A 87 10.77 4.31 -12.56
C ARG A 87 11.09 5.20 -11.36
N GLU A 88 10.82 6.50 -11.47
CA GLU A 88 10.99 7.45 -10.37
C GLU A 88 10.12 7.06 -9.18
N VAL A 89 8.82 6.81 -9.42
CA VAL A 89 7.90 6.42 -8.34
C VAL A 89 8.28 5.06 -7.76
N ARG A 90 8.77 4.10 -8.55
CA ARG A 90 9.32 2.84 -8.03
C ARG A 90 10.48 3.11 -7.06
N ALA A 91 11.41 4.02 -7.40
CA ALA A 91 12.51 4.38 -6.51
C ALA A 91 12.00 5.01 -5.20
N LEU A 92 10.96 5.84 -5.26
CA LEU A 92 10.31 6.41 -4.07
C LEU A 92 9.59 5.35 -3.22
N VAL A 93 8.99 4.34 -3.85
CA VAL A 93 8.37 3.21 -3.14
C VAL A 93 9.42 2.35 -2.45
N GLN A 94 10.51 2.04 -3.15
CA GLN A 94 11.61 1.24 -2.63
C GLN A 94 12.34 1.93 -1.47
N SER A 95 12.49 3.25 -1.52
CA SER A 95 13.06 4.04 -0.41
C SER A 95 12.11 4.18 0.79
N GLY A 96 10.82 3.89 0.61
CA GLY A 96 9.79 4.07 1.63
C GLY A 96 9.22 5.48 1.74
N ALA A 97 9.68 6.43 0.89
CA ALA A 97 9.13 7.77 0.80
C ALA A 97 7.66 7.79 0.30
N VAL A 98 7.31 6.80 -0.52
CA VAL A 98 5.93 6.53 -0.97
C VAL A 98 5.55 5.14 -0.49
N ARG A 99 4.54 5.06 0.38
CA ARG A 99 4.17 3.81 1.06
C ARG A 99 2.67 3.57 1.17
N GLY A 100 1.87 4.59 0.87
CA GLY A 100 0.43 4.55 0.97
C GLY A 100 -0.23 4.22 -0.36
N ILE A 101 -1.43 3.67 -0.26
CA ILE A 101 -2.40 3.64 -1.36
C ILE A 101 -3.59 4.45 -0.90
N SER A 102 -4.10 5.32 -1.77
CA SER A 102 -5.33 6.06 -1.53
C SER A 102 -6.27 5.84 -2.71
N ILE A 103 -7.56 5.80 -2.44
CA ILE A 103 -8.59 5.55 -3.45
C ILE A 103 -9.47 6.77 -3.64
N GLY A 104 -9.88 6.97 -4.88
CA GLY A 104 -10.80 8.00 -5.34
C GLY A 104 -12.03 7.30 -5.87
N PHE A 105 -13.19 7.69 -5.36
CA PHE A 105 -14.45 6.99 -5.64
C PHE A 105 -15.64 7.94 -5.56
N VAL A 106 -16.73 7.54 -6.20
CA VAL A 106 -18.04 8.16 -6.03
C VAL A 106 -18.85 7.34 -5.04
N THR A 107 -19.31 7.97 -3.95
CA THR A 107 -20.21 7.33 -2.99
C THR A 107 -21.56 7.04 -3.65
N ARG A 108 -22.01 5.78 -3.62
CA ARG A 108 -23.32 5.37 -4.16
C ARG A 108 -24.34 5.06 -3.07
N LYS A 109 -23.90 4.55 -1.91
CA LYS A 109 -24.74 4.34 -0.72
C LYS A 109 -23.90 4.50 0.54
N ALA A 110 -24.36 5.34 1.46
CA ALA A 110 -23.72 5.55 2.74
C ALA A 110 -24.71 5.98 3.83
N LEU A 111 -24.34 5.76 5.08
CA LEU A 111 -25.03 6.25 6.27
C LEU A 111 -24.09 7.16 7.05
N ALA A 112 -24.59 8.27 7.59
CA ALA A 112 -23.80 9.14 8.46
C ALA A 112 -23.46 8.41 9.78
N ARG A 113 -22.27 8.67 10.33
CA ARG A 113 -21.84 8.12 11.62
C ARG A 113 -21.90 9.17 12.71
N VAL A 114 -22.22 8.73 13.93
CA VAL A 114 -22.13 9.57 15.12
C VAL A 114 -20.66 9.91 15.37
N GLY A 115 -20.34 11.20 15.51
CA GLY A 115 -18.97 11.67 15.69
C GLY A 115 -18.22 11.99 14.39
N GLY A 116 -18.88 11.92 13.23
CA GLY A 116 -18.32 12.32 11.94
C GLY A 116 -18.03 11.16 10.99
N GLY A 117 -17.94 11.48 9.71
CA GLY A 117 -17.76 10.50 8.63
C GLY A 117 -19.00 9.66 8.32
N ARG A 118 -18.79 8.62 7.52
CA ARG A 118 -19.84 7.80 6.92
C ARG A 118 -19.49 6.32 6.93
N THR A 119 -20.49 5.47 7.03
CA THR A 119 -20.38 4.05 6.68
C THR A 119 -20.82 3.88 5.23
N ILE A 120 -19.90 3.56 4.34
CA ILE A 120 -20.10 3.43 2.89
C ILE A 120 -20.27 1.94 2.56
N SER A 121 -21.45 1.58 2.06
CA SER A 121 -21.81 0.21 1.69
C SER A 121 -21.87 -0.02 0.18
N LYS A 122 -21.78 1.05 -0.63
CA LYS A 122 -21.64 0.95 -2.08
C LYS A 122 -20.90 2.17 -2.62
N LEU A 123 -19.93 1.93 -3.49
CA LEU A 123 -19.19 2.98 -4.20
C LEU A 123 -18.94 2.58 -5.65
N GLU A 124 -18.52 3.57 -6.44
CA GLU A 124 -17.87 3.35 -7.72
C GLU A 124 -16.42 3.78 -7.61
N LEU A 125 -15.50 2.82 -7.73
CA LEU A 125 -14.06 3.10 -7.67
C LEU A 125 -13.62 3.72 -9.00
N LEU A 126 -12.98 4.89 -8.93
CA LEU A 126 -12.51 5.62 -10.10
C LEU A 126 -11.01 5.48 -10.29
N GLU A 127 -10.25 5.51 -9.20
CA GLU A 127 -8.79 5.42 -9.24
C GLU A 127 -8.24 4.84 -7.93
N ALA A 128 -6.98 4.38 -8.00
CA ALA A 128 -6.18 4.08 -6.82
C ALA A 128 -4.74 4.57 -7.03
N SER A 129 -4.33 5.54 -6.23
CA SER A 129 -3.06 6.24 -6.33
C SER A 129 -2.02 5.72 -5.34
N LEU A 130 -0.76 5.70 -5.77
CA LEU A 130 0.37 5.68 -4.86
C LEU A 130 0.56 7.07 -4.24
N VAL A 131 0.67 7.11 -2.91
CA VAL A 131 0.77 8.36 -2.16
C VAL A 131 1.72 8.23 -0.97
N SER A 132 2.31 9.35 -0.54
CA SER A 132 3.09 9.39 0.71
C SER A 132 2.20 9.34 1.95
N LEU A 133 1.00 9.95 1.86
CA LEU A 133 0.05 10.06 2.97
C LEU A 133 -1.35 9.63 2.50
N PRO A 134 -1.77 8.39 2.78
CA PRO A 134 -3.10 7.91 2.42
C PRO A 134 -4.17 8.50 3.33
N MET A 135 -5.39 8.66 2.80
CA MET A 135 -6.54 9.10 3.58
C MET A 135 -6.85 8.09 4.69
N HIS A 136 -6.80 6.78 4.37
CA HIS A 136 -6.90 5.73 5.38
C HIS A 136 -5.51 5.39 5.95
N PRO A 137 -5.23 5.58 7.25
CA PRO A 137 -3.88 5.40 7.84
C PRO A 137 -3.30 4.00 7.70
N GLY A 138 -4.16 2.97 7.65
CA GLY A 138 -3.75 1.58 7.45
C GLY A 138 -3.54 1.15 5.99
N ALA A 139 -3.90 1.98 5.01
CA ALA A 139 -3.73 1.64 3.59
C ALA A 139 -2.27 1.78 3.17
N ARG A 140 -1.69 0.75 2.57
CA ARG A 140 -0.24 0.67 2.33
C ARG A 140 0.13 -0.31 1.22
N VAL A 141 1.26 -0.02 0.58
CA VAL A 141 1.97 -0.99 -0.27
C VAL A 141 2.53 -2.10 0.61
N THR A 142 2.41 -3.36 0.17
CA THR A 142 2.90 -4.55 0.91
C THR A 142 3.96 -5.34 0.16
N SER A 143 4.10 -5.19 -1.17
CA SER A 143 5.12 -5.87 -1.97
C SER A 143 6.53 -5.24 -1.87
N ALA A 144 6.71 -4.11 -1.19
CA ALA A 144 8.02 -3.47 -1.03
C ALA A 144 8.93 -4.25 -0.03
N LYS A 145 9.27 -5.49 -0.40
CA LYS A 145 9.95 -6.48 0.45
C LYS A 145 11.43 -6.19 0.72
N SER A 146 12.02 -5.15 0.14
CA SER A 146 13.47 -4.92 0.24
C SER A 146 13.89 -4.11 1.48
N ALA A 147 13.36 -2.90 1.69
CA ALA A 147 13.86 -2.01 2.75
C ALA A 147 13.19 -2.23 4.11
N ILE A 148 11.87 -2.44 4.13
CA ILE A 148 11.08 -2.51 5.37
C ILE A 148 11.41 -3.76 6.19
N LYS A 149 11.65 -4.89 5.51
CA LYS A 149 12.02 -6.15 6.17
C LYS A 149 13.43 -6.09 6.75
N ALA A 150 14.37 -5.45 6.04
CA ALA A 150 15.74 -5.26 6.51
C ALA A 150 15.79 -4.37 7.77
N LEU A 151 15.04 -3.26 7.78
CA LEU A 151 14.94 -2.37 8.94
C LEU A 151 14.32 -3.08 10.16
N GLY A 152 13.23 -3.84 9.95
CA GLY A 152 12.60 -4.62 11.02
C GLY A 152 13.51 -5.72 11.61
N ILE A 153 14.31 -6.37 10.75
CA ILE A 153 15.29 -7.38 11.18
C ILE A 153 16.45 -6.73 11.93
N ALA A 154 16.96 -5.59 11.44
CA ALA A 154 18.04 -4.85 12.10
C ALA A 154 17.64 -4.40 13.51
N ASP A 155 16.42 -3.87 13.67
CA ASP A 155 15.88 -3.50 14.99
C ASP A 155 15.74 -4.70 15.93
N ALA A 156 15.28 -5.85 15.41
CA ALA A 156 15.16 -7.07 16.21
C ALA A 156 16.52 -7.59 16.68
N LEU A 157 17.54 -7.57 15.81
CA LEU A 157 18.92 -7.95 16.14
C LEU A 157 19.51 -7.01 17.19
N ASN A 158 19.38 -5.70 17.00
CA ASN A 158 19.90 -4.70 17.95
C ASN A 158 19.29 -4.87 19.35
N ARG A 159 17.98 -5.15 19.44
CA ARG A 159 17.31 -5.45 20.72
C ARG A 159 17.86 -6.74 21.36
N ALA A 160 18.01 -7.81 20.59
CA ALA A 160 18.56 -9.07 21.09
C ALA A 160 20.00 -8.90 21.61
N THR A 161 20.86 -8.20 20.88
CA THR A 161 22.24 -7.91 21.30
C THR A 161 22.29 -7.07 22.57
N ALA A 162 21.41 -6.08 22.72
CA ALA A 162 21.34 -5.26 23.93
C ALA A 162 20.92 -6.07 25.17
N LEU A 163 20.01 -7.03 25.01
CA LEU A 163 19.58 -7.93 26.10
C LEU A 163 20.69 -8.89 26.52
N LEU A 164 21.43 -9.45 25.56
CA LEU A 164 22.57 -10.34 25.86
C LEU A 164 23.72 -9.62 26.58
N ARG A 165 23.92 -8.33 26.33
CA ARG A 165 24.94 -7.52 27.03
C ARG A 165 24.58 -7.13 28.46
N LYS A 166 23.29 -7.17 28.83
CA LYS A 166 22.82 -6.84 30.19
C LYS A 166 22.75 -8.06 31.12
N GLY A 167 22.89 -9.27 30.57
CA GLY A 167 22.83 -10.54 31.31
C GLY A 167 24.18 -11.14 31.69
N ASN A 168 25.30 -10.48 31.34
CA ASN A 168 26.66 -10.76 31.79
C ASN A 168 27.16 -9.62 32.68
#